data_AF-Q1GZJ3-F1
#
_entry.id   AF-Q1GZJ3-F1
#
_cell.length_a   1.000
_cell.length_b   1.000
_cell.length_c   1.000
_cell.angle_alpha   90.00
_cell.angle_beta   90.00
_cell.angle_gamma   90.00
#
_symmetry.space_group_name_H-M   'P 1'
#
loop_
_entity.id
_entity.type
_entity.pdbx_description
1 polymer ?
#
loop_
_entity_poly.entity_id
_entity_poly.type
_entity_poly.pdbx_seq_one_letter_code
_entity_poly.pdbx_strand_id
1 'polypeptide(L)'
;MILNRLLMSIVLLCPTASVVADNITAEDRLYTFSWYFQDGSPLSPRGGSTRGTTIQLVTEPTAEWHALQEPGITQLERDRRAILAMAGEYRVSFDFIETTGFVAAYKPERPYRSWGTEKVYVVEDTGRDIVLQHLLVMSFTDKDGKTHGPHVTKHWRQDWRYEPTDQLVYLGNNTWQRIQVPAERQRGHWRQTVYQVDDSPRYSGIAQWQHLGNYSSWNDENGWRPLPRREYSVRSDYDVLIGNNRHTITPTGWTHEQHNLKAKLYETGKLAASQPILGRESGFNRYERITGYDWSAGDHYQESTKPVWDAVRSKWQELINTTEILQLRGSPDKDNLFIPIYRYAREVAEATLPIPAEEIRQKVDEIIDSYLPPAAPTTPRSSKKDITKAADPTSTLY
;
A
#
# COMPACT_ATOMS: atom_id res chain seq x y z
N MET A 1 58.52 -13.90 72.23
CA MET A 1 59.51 -12.83 72.01
C MET A 1 59.50 -12.47 70.53
N ILE A 2 59.06 -11.25 70.21
CA ILE A 2 59.66 -10.27 69.28
C ILE A 2 60.19 -10.78 67.91
N LEU A 3 59.55 -10.29 66.82
CA LEU A 3 60.07 -9.81 65.51
C LEU A 3 61.00 -10.75 64.68
N ASN A 4 61.10 -10.73 63.35
CA ASN A 4 60.72 -9.80 62.27
C ASN A 4 60.92 -10.52 60.92
N ARG A 5 60.10 -10.15 59.91
CA ARG A 5 60.37 -10.05 58.45
C ARG A 5 61.12 -11.18 57.70
N LEU A 6 60.45 -11.72 56.68
CA LEU A 6 60.89 -11.51 55.29
C LEU A 6 59.69 -11.57 54.33
N LEU A 7 59.55 -10.51 53.54
CA LEU A 7 58.61 -10.37 52.44
C LEU A 7 59.15 -11.17 51.24
N MET A 8 58.33 -12.02 50.62
CA MET A 8 58.62 -12.53 49.28
C MET A 8 57.32 -12.68 48.50
N SER A 9 57.04 -11.67 47.69
CA SER A 9 55.91 -11.62 46.76
C SER A 9 56.15 -12.61 45.63
N ILE A 10 55.33 -13.66 45.55
CA ILE A 10 55.28 -14.53 44.38
C ILE A 10 54.21 -13.97 43.44
N VAL A 11 54.69 -13.35 42.36
CA VAL A 11 53.88 -12.92 41.22
C VAL A 11 53.53 -14.18 40.43
N LEU A 12 52.30 -14.66 40.56
CA LEU A 12 51.73 -15.60 39.58
C LEU A 12 51.39 -14.82 38.32
N LEU A 13 52.22 -14.95 37.28
CA LEU A 13 51.86 -14.57 35.92
C LEU A 13 50.75 -15.50 35.43
N CYS A 14 49.53 -14.99 35.44
CA CYS A 14 48.44 -15.55 34.64
C CYS A 14 48.71 -15.17 33.17
N PRO A 15 48.73 -16.10 32.21
CA PRO A 15 48.86 -15.75 30.81
C PRO A 15 47.58 -15.01 30.40
N THR A 16 47.68 -13.70 30.20
CA THR A 16 46.65 -12.94 29.52
C THR A 16 46.56 -13.51 28.11
N ALA A 17 45.51 -14.28 27.84
CA ALA A 17 45.06 -14.49 26.48
C ALA A 17 44.75 -13.10 25.92
N SER A 18 45.69 -12.56 25.16
CA SER A 18 45.43 -11.45 24.27
C SER A 18 44.39 -11.95 23.28
N VAL A 19 43.12 -11.70 23.59
CA VAL A 19 42.10 -11.63 22.55
C VAL A 19 42.60 -10.53 21.64
N VAL A 20 43.18 -10.93 20.52
CA VAL A 20 43.38 -10.05 19.38
C VAL A 20 41.97 -9.63 19.02
N ALA A 21 41.58 -8.44 19.50
CA ALA A 21 40.43 -7.76 18.98
C ALA A 21 40.75 -7.53 17.51
N ASP A 22 40.13 -8.32 16.64
CA ASP A 22 40.15 -8.06 15.21
C ASP A 22 39.78 -6.60 15.03
N ASN A 23 40.68 -5.85 14.39
CA ASN A 23 40.49 -4.47 14.03
C ASN A 23 39.30 -4.39 13.07
N ILE A 24 38.11 -4.22 13.66
CA ILE A 24 36.92 -3.78 12.95
C ILE A 24 37.19 -2.34 12.53
N THR A 25 37.49 -2.14 11.25
CA THR A 25 37.35 -0.83 10.63
C THR A 25 35.85 -0.48 10.60
N ALA A 26 35.53 0.69 11.13
CA ALA A 26 34.21 1.10 11.59
C ALA A 26 33.43 1.99 10.58
N GLU A 27 33.50 1.67 9.28
CA GLU A 27 32.74 2.34 8.20
C GLU A 27 32.24 1.22 7.27
N ASP A 28 30.98 0.82 7.13
CA ASP A 28 29.67 1.35 7.52
C ASP A 28 28.78 0.17 7.98
N ARG A 29 28.39 0.13 9.27
CA ARG A 29 27.45 -0.88 9.79
C ARG A 29 26.10 -0.23 10.07
N LEU A 30 25.06 -0.56 9.30
CA LEU A 30 23.69 -0.13 9.63
C LEU A 30 22.66 -1.18 9.19
N TYR A 31 22.17 -2.03 10.11
CA TYR A 31 20.73 -2.11 10.47
C TYR A 31 20.46 -3.09 11.64
N THR A 32 19.51 -2.71 12.51
CA THR A 32 19.25 -3.24 13.88
C THR A 32 17.89 -3.95 14.03
N PHE A 33 17.10 -4.12 12.96
CA PHE A 33 15.75 -4.69 13.08
C PHE A 33 15.45 -5.66 11.92
N SER A 34 15.41 -6.97 12.21
CA SER A 34 15.14 -8.16 11.35
C SER A 34 16.33 -9.13 11.22
N TRP A 35 16.23 -10.14 10.34
CA TRP A 35 17.20 -11.23 10.19
C TRP A 35 18.63 -10.72 10.01
N TYR A 36 19.60 -11.48 10.53
CA TYR A 36 21.02 -11.17 10.40
C TYR A 36 21.46 -11.33 8.94
N PHE A 37 21.80 -10.21 8.27
CA PHE A 37 22.34 -10.22 6.91
C PHE A 37 23.80 -9.77 6.95
N GLN A 38 24.71 -10.62 6.45
CA GLN A 38 26.13 -10.27 6.26
C GLN A 38 26.32 -9.49 4.94
N ASP A 39 27.35 -8.66 4.82
CA ASP A 39 27.68 -8.03 3.53
C ASP A 39 28.04 -9.08 2.47
N GLY A 40 27.55 -8.90 1.24
CA GLY A 40 27.62 -9.91 0.19
C GLY A 40 26.64 -11.07 0.38
N SER A 41 25.74 -10.99 1.37
CA SER A 41 24.68 -11.97 1.59
C SER A 41 23.77 -12.07 0.37
N PRO A 42 23.24 -13.28 0.07
CA PRO A 42 22.17 -13.45 -0.89
C PRO A 42 20.90 -12.64 -0.57
N LEU A 43 20.82 -11.89 0.54
CA LEU A 43 19.67 -11.10 0.98
C LEU A 43 19.82 -9.57 0.79
N SER A 44 20.74 -9.11 -0.07
CA SER A 44 20.76 -7.70 -0.50
C SER A 44 19.43 -7.27 -1.13
N PRO A 45 18.91 -6.05 -0.81
CA PRO A 45 17.61 -5.62 -1.28
C PRO A 45 17.46 -5.67 -2.81
N ARG A 46 16.28 -6.06 -3.27
CA ARG A 46 15.89 -6.06 -4.69
C ARG A 46 15.03 -4.83 -5.01
N GLY A 47 15.13 -4.32 -6.24
CA GLY A 47 14.38 -3.14 -6.70
C GLY A 47 15.21 -1.84 -6.66
N GLY A 48 14.65 -0.75 -7.20
CA GLY A 48 15.27 0.58 -7.10
C GLY A 48 16.62 0.72 -7.81
N SER A 49 16.85 0.02 -8.93
CA SER A 49 18.15 -0.01 -9.64
C SER A 49 18.48 1.27 -10.42
N THR A 50 17.58 2.25 -10.43
CA THR A 50 17.73 3.52 -11.15
C THR A 50 18.16 4.65 -10.20
N ARG A 51 18.78 5.69 -10.77
CA ARG A 51 19.11 6.94 -10.07
C ARG A 51 18.19 8.05 -10.55
N GLY A 52 17.72 8.87 -9.62
CA GLY A 52 16.90 10.05 -9.92
C GLY A 52 17.74 11.31 -10.08
N THR A 53 17.09 12.39 -10.49
CA THR A 53 17.65 13.73 -10.41
C THR A 53 17.79 14.17 -8.96
N THR A 54 18.66 15.16 -8.72
CA THR A 54 18.79 15.80 -7.40
C THR A 54 17.47 16.45 -6.99
N ILE A 55 17.08 16.27 -5.73
CA ILE A 55 15.88 16.86 -5.13
C ILE A 55 16.26 17.67 -3.89
N GLN A 56 15.38 18.58 -3.48
CA GLN A 56 15.51 19.32 -2.22
C GLN A 56 14.39 18.90 -1.27
N LEU A 57 14.75 18.38 -0.09
CA LEU A 57 13.78 18.01 0.94
C LEU A 57 13.27 19.26 1.67
N VAL A 58 11.98 19.26 2.00
CA VAL A 58 11.43 20.19 2.99
C VAL A 58 11.91 19.76 4.37
N THR A 59 12.55 20.67 5.11
CA THR A 59 13.08 20.40 6.45
C THR A 59 12.23 20.99 7.57
N GLU A 60 11.44 22.03 7.26
CA GLU A 60 10.58 22.71 8.23
C GLU A 60 9.18 22.09 8.28
N PRO A 61 8.51 22.07 9.45
CA PRO A 61 7.13 21.63 9.55
C PRO A 61 6.20 22.38 8.58
N THR A 62 5.32 21.65 7.89
CA THR A 62 4.46 22.26 6.88
C THR A 62 3.22 22.93 7.48
N ALA A 63 2.59 23.80 6.69
CA ALA A 63 1.35 24.46 7.09
C ALA A 63 0.22 23.46 7.36
N GLU A 64 0.13 22.38 6.58
CA GLU A 64 -0.86 21.31 6.76
C GLU A 64 -0.62 20.55 8.06
N TRP A 65 0.64 20.27 8.41
CA TRP A 65 0.95 19.68 9.70
C TRP A 65 0.55 20.62 10.83
N HIS A 66 0.90 21.91 10.75
CA HIS A 66 0.50 22.93 11.74
C HIS A 66 -1.02 23.04 11.91
N ALA A 67 -1.78 22.96 10.81
CA ALA A 67 -3.23 23.02 10.82
C ALA A 67 -3.89 21.89 11.62
N LEU A 68 -3.20 20.76 11.85
CA LEU A 68 -3.72 19.67 12.69
C LEU A 68 -3.74 20.02 14.18
N GLN A 69 -2.86 20.93 14.62
CA GLN A 69 -2.77 21.36 16.01
C GLN A 69 -3.69 22.55 16.35
N GLU A 70 -4.51 23.03 15.41
CA GLU A 70 -5.42 24.14 15.67
C GLU A 70 -6.38 23.79 16.83
N PRO A 71 -6.44 24.65 17.88
CA PRO A 71 -7.31 24.39 19.02
C PRO A 71 -8.78 24.61 18.65
N GLY A 72 -9.68 23.84 19.25
CA GLY A 72 -11.13 24.04 19.12
C GLY A 72 -11.79 23.52 17.84
N ILE A 73 -11.03 22.94 16.89
CA ILE A 73 -11.62 22.28 15.73
C ILE A 73 -12.30 20.95 16.09
N THR A 74 -13.31 20.56 15.32
CA THR A 74 -14.01 19.28 15.51
C THR A 74 -13.11 18.10 15.16
N GLN A 75 -13.43 16.91 15.68
CA GLN A 75 -12.71 15.69 15.30
C GLN A 75 -12.79 15.44 13.80
N LEU A 76 -13.98 15.51 13.20
CA LEU A 76 -14.17 15.34 11.75
C LEU A 76 -13.28 16.30 10.94
N GLU A 77 -13.21 17.57 11.30
CA GLU A 77 -12.37 18.52 10.58
C GLU A 77 -10.87 18.20 10.76
N ARG A 78 -10.45 17.74 11.94
CA ARG A 78 -9.07 17.33 12.17
C ARG A 78 -8.70 16.07 11.37
N ASP A 79 -9.60 15.09 11.32
CA ASP A 79 -9.45 13.88 10.52
C ASP A 79 -9.33 14.22 9.02
N ARG A 80 -10.23 15.08 8.52
CA ARG A 80 -10.21 15.57 7.14
C ARG A 80 -8.90 16.28 6.81
N ARG A 81 -8.43 17.18 7.68
CA ARG A 81 -7.14 17.85 7.51
C ARG A 81 -5.98 16.85 7.48
N ALA A 82 -6.03 15.79 8.27
CA ALA A 82 -4.99 14.76 8.27
C ALA A 82 -4.96 13.98 6.95
N ILE A 83 -6.12 13.65 6.39
CA ILE A 83 -6.21 13.04 5.06
C ILE A 83 -5.66 14.00 4.00
N LEU A 84 -6.08 15.26 4.01
CA LEU A 84 -5.62 16.27 3.05
C LEU A 84 -4.11 16.57 3.18
N ALA A 85 -3.53 16.45 4.37
CA ALA A 85 -2.10 16.64 4.59
C ALA A 85 -1.23 15.60 3.84
N MET A 86 -1.81 14.46 3.43
CA MET A 86 -1.14 13.48 2.57
C MET A 86 -1.00 13.93 1.11
N ALA A 87 -1.80 14.92 0.67
CA ALA A 87 -1.64 15.55 -0.65
C ALA A 87 -0.34 16.37 -0.72
N GLY A 88 0.22 16.53 -1.91
CA GLY A 88 1.46 17.29 -2.13
C GLY A 88 2.50 16.56 -2.96
N GLU A 89 3.75 16.99 -2.84
CA GLU A 89 4.86 16.66 -3.74
C GLU A 89 5.98 15.97 -2.96
N TYR A 90 6.30 14.72 -3.33
CA TYR A 90 7.09 13.85 -2.47
C TYR A 90 8.25 13.16 -3.20
N ARG A 91 9.34 12.95 -2.46
CA ARG A 91 10.15 11.73 -2.61
C ARG A 91 9.43 10.61 -1.86
N VAL A 92 9.28 9.47 -2.52
CA VAL A 92 8.73 8.27 -1.92
C VAL A 92 9.76 7.16 -1.83
N SER A 93 9.73 6.41 -0.74
CA SER A 93 10.47 5.15 -0.57
C SER A 93 9.52 4.04 -0.17
N PHE A 94 9.82 2.82 -0.61
CA PHE A 94 9.04 1.62 -0.34
C PHE A 94 9.99 0.53 0.15
N ASP A 95 9.94 0.21 1.45
CA ASP A 95 10.77 -0.82 2.07
C ASP A 95 9.90 -1.97 2.56
N PHE A 96 10.17 -3.20 2.13
CA PHE A 96 9.44 -4.40 2.58
C PHE A 96 10.40 -5.53 2.94
N ILE A 97 10.13 -6.17 4.07
CA ILE A 97 10.97 -7.26 4.59
C ILE A 97 10.13 -8.33 5.26
N GLU A 98 10.42 -9.60 4.94
CA GLU A 98 9.87 -10.73 5.69
C GLU A 98 10.61 -10.87 7.03
N THR A 99 9.89 -10.80 8.14
CA THR A 99 10.44 -10.78 9.50
C THR A 99 10.27 -12.10 10.25
N THR A 100 9.37 -12.98 9.79
CA THR A 100 9.11 -14.28 10.45
C THR A 100 8.62 -15.30 9.42
N GLY A 101 9.04 -16.56 9.56
CA GLY A 101 8.52 -17.70 8.82
C GLY A 101 7.78 -18.68 9.72
N PHE A 102 6.72 -19.32 9.21
CA PHE A 102 5.84 -20.20 9.99
C PHE A 102 5.78 -21.65 9.45
N VAL A 103 6.64 -21.99 8.50
CA VAL A 103 6.75 -23.35 7.93
C VAL A 103 8.15 -23.93 8.10
N ALA A 104 8.24 -25.26 8.08
CA ALA A 104 9.52 -25.95 8.18
C ALA A 104 10.45 -25.55 7.02
N ALA A 105 11.75 -25.43 7.33
CA ALA A 105 12.79 -25.01 6.37
C ALA A 105 12.48 -23.67 5.67
N TYR A 106 11.76 -22.76 6.33
CA TYR A 106 11.47 -21.43 5.80
C TYR A 106 12.75 -20.69 5.41
N LYS A 107 12.75 -20.13 4.20
CA LYS A 107 13.80 -19.24 3.72
C LYS A 107 13.14 -17.91 3.36
N PRO A 108 13.52 -16.80 4.01
CA PRO A 108 13.00 -15.50 3.64
C PRO A 108 13.49 -15.11 2.26
N GLU A 109 12.65 -14.40 1.52
CA GLU A 109 13.07 -13.76 0.27
C GLU A 109 13.89 -12.50 0.54
N ARG A 110 14.64 -12.07 -0.49
CA ARG A 110 15.38 -10.80 -0.43
C ARG A 110 14.42 -9.64 -0.15
N PRO A 111 14.73 -8.75 0.82
CA PRO A 111 13.95 -7.55 1.07
C PRO A 111 13.73 -6.74 -0.21
N TYR A 112 12.59 -6.11 -0.35
CA TYR A 112 12.29 -5.23 -1.47
C TYR A 112 12.53 -3.78 -1.05
N ARG A 113 13.22 -3.03 -1.91
CA ARG A 113 13.41 -1.60 -1.77
C ARG A 113 13.19 -0.91 -3.10
N SER A 114 12.39 0.13 -3.12
CA SER A 114 12.25 1.02 -4.27
C SER A 114 12.00 2.46 -3.84
N TRP A 115 12.02 3.37 -4.82
CA TRP A 115 11.84 4.80 -4.60
C TRP A 115 11.14 5.43 -5.81
N GLY A 116 10.64 6.64 -5.62
CA GLY A 116 10.12 7.48 -6.70
C GLY A 116 9.95 8.93 -6.31
N THR A 117 9.55 9.73 -7.28
CA THR A 117 8.99 11.08 -7.08
C THR A 117 7.50 11.01 -7.40
N GLU A 118 6.66 11.32 -6.42
CA GLU A 118 5.21 11.14 -6.48
C GLU A 118 4.50 12.42 -6.09
N LYS A 119 3.52 12.85 -6.91
CA LYS A 119 2.60 13.92 -6.58
C LYS A 119 1.24 13.33 -6.24
N VAL A 120 0.69 13.73 -5.11
CA VAL A 120 -0.60 13.31 -4.57
C VAL A 120 -1.57 14.47 -4.75
N TYR A 121 -2.54 14.27 -5.64
CA TYR A 121 -3.56 15.25 -5.99
C TYR A 121 -4.82 15.03 -5.16
N VAL A 122 -5.45 16.11 -4.70
CA VAL A 122 -6.83 16.08 -4.24
C VAL A 122 -7.73 16.15 -5.47
N VAL A 123 -8.47 15.08 -5.75
CA VAL A 123 -9.39 15.00 -6.90
C VAL A 123 -10.81 15.35 -6.50
N GLU A 124 -11.18 15.04 -5.26
CA GLU A 124 -12.48 15.36 -4.68
C GLU A 124 -12.32 15.63 -3.19
N ASP A 125 -13.09 16.58 -2.67
CA ASP A 125 -13.21 16.87 -1.25
C ASP A 125 -14.59 17.51 -0.99
N THR A 126 -15.50 16.74 -0.41
CA THR A 126 -16.85 17.19 -0.02
C THR A 126 -16.97 17.38 1.49
N GLY A 127 -15.86 17.36 2.23
CA GLY A 127 -15.85 17.35 3.69
C GLY A 127 -15.97 15.95 4.29
N ARG A 128 -16.84 15.10 3.73
CA ARG A 128 -17.08 13.73 4.20
C ARG A 128 -16.53 12.66 3.27
N ASP A 129 -16.27 13.05 2.02
CA ASP A 129 -15.65 12.20 1.01
C ASP A 129 -14.43 12.90 0.43
N ILE A 130 -13.31 12.19 0.36
CA ILE A 130 -12.04 12.73 -0.14
C ILE A 130 -11.41 11.69 -1.06
N VAL A 131 -11.00 12.11 -2.26
CA VAL A 131 -10.31 11.24 -3.21
C VAL A 131 -8.91 11.79 -3.44
N LEU A 132 -7.90 10.98 -3.14
CA LEU A 132 -6.50 11.31 -3.42
C LEU A 132 -5.96 10.42 -4.55
N GLN A 133 -5.41 11.07 -5.57
CA GLN A 133 -4.79 10.40 -6.72
C GLN A 133 -3.27 10.55 -6.68
N HIS A 134 -2.57 9.43 -6.72
CA HIS A 134 -1.11 9.39 -6.71
C HIS A 134 -0.59 9.22 -8.13
N LEU A 135 0.28 10.13 -8.58
CA LEU A 135 1.00 10.01 -9.85
C LEU A 135 2.51 10.00 -9.59
N LEU A 136 3.20 8.97 -10.08
CA LEU A 136 4.65 8.97 -10.18
C LEU A 136 5.05 9.86 -11.36
N VAL A 137 5.98 10.80 -11.13
CA VAL A 137 6.54 11.70 -12.14
C VAL A 137 8.05 11.59 -12.04
N MET A 138 8.64 10.63 -12.75
CA MET A 138 10.02 10.21 -12.54
C MET A 138 10.96 10.69 -13.64
N SER A 139 12.06 11.33 -13.25
CA SER A 139 13.21 11.60 -14.12
C SER A 139 14.38 10.72 -13.68
N PHE A 140 15.06 10.10 -14.65
CA PHE A 140 16.15 9.17 -14.40
C PHE A 140 17.47 9.72 -14.93
N THR A 141 18.54 9.59 -14.15
CA THR A 141 19.89 9.92 -14.59
C THR A 141 20.64 8.64 -14.92
N ASP A 142 21.13 8.52 -16.15
CA ASP A 142 21.95 7.38 -16.57
C ASP A 142 23.39 7.48 -16.05
N LYS A 143 24.19 6.44 -16.36
CA LYS A 143 25.59 6.33 -15.95
C LYS A 143 26.49 7.46 -16.51
N ASP A 144 26.07 8.08 -17.60
CA ASP A 144 26.82 9.13 -18.30
C ASP A 144 26.38 10.53 -17.81
N GLY A 145 25.49 10.59 -16.81
CA GLY A 145 24.98 11.82 -16.21
C GLY A 145 23.83 12.46 -16.98
N LYS A 146 23.29 11.80 -18.01
CA LYS A 146 22.18 12.33 -18.81
C LYS A 146 20.84 12.01 -18.16
N THR A 147 19.98 13.02 -18.07
CA THR A 147 18.62 12.88 -17.56
C THR A 147 17.64 12.47 -18.67
N HIS A 148 16.76 11.51 -18.37
CA HIS A 148 15.68 11.01 -19.21
C HIS A 148 14.35 11.15 -18.47
N GLY A 149 13.26 11.39 -19.21
CA GLY A 149 11.92 11.65 -18.66
C GLY A 149 11.51 13.13 -18.82
N PRO A 150 10.54 13.61 -18.02
CA PRO A 150 9.83 12.87 -16.97
C PRO A 150 8.90 11.79 -17.53
N HIS A 151 8.86 10.64 -16.87
CA HIS A 151 7.88 9.58 -17.13
C HIS A 151 6.76 9.68 -16.11
N VAL A 152 5.53 9.83 -16.59
CA VAL A 152 4.34 9.91 -15.74
C VAL A 152 3.64 8.54 -15.69
N THR A 153 3.29 8.08 -14.50
CA THR A 153 2.52 6.85 -14.29
C THR A 153 1.52 7.08 -13.18
N LYS A 154 0.25 6.81 -13.46
CA LYS A 154 -0.77 6.76 -12.41
C LYS A 154 -0.48 5.56 -11.49
N HIS A 155 -0.27 5.83 -10.21
CA HIS A 155 0.26 4.82 -9.30
C HIS A 155 -0.85 4.10 -8.54
N TRP A 156 -1.63 4.82 -7.75
CA TRP A 156 -2.79 4.28 -7.04
C TRP A 156 -3.74 5.40 -6.65
N ARG A 157 -4.94 5.03 -6.21
CA ARG A 157 -5.95 5.98 -5.73
C ARG A 157 -6.44 5.51 -4.36
N GLN A 158 -6.76 6.47 -3.50
CA GLN A 158 -7.39 6.21 -2.21
C GLN A 158 -8.63 7.09 -2.06
N ASP A 159 -9.75 6.43 -1.74
CA ASP A 159 -11.02 7.08 -1.49
C ASP A 159 -11.32 6.97 0.00
N TRP A 160 -11.59 8.10 0.63
CA TRP A 160 -11.89 8.23 2.04
C TRP A 160 -13.36 8.60 2.20
N ARG A 161 -14.10 7.83 3.00
CA ARG A 161 -15.52 8.12 3.32
C ARG A 161 -15.75 8.08 4.82
N TYR A 162 -16.30 9.17 5.36
CA TYR A 162 -16.63 9.32 6.76
C TYR A 162 -17.99 8.70 7.12
N GLU A 163 -18.00 7.90 8.17
CA GLU A 163 -19.12 7.09 8.65
C GLU A 163 -19.69 6.17 7.57
N PRO A 164 -18.87 5.24 7.05
CA PRO A 164 -19.25 4.35 5.96
C PRO A 164 -20.40 3.40 6.37
N THR A 165 -21.37 3.19 5.49
CA THR A 165 -22.44 2.19 5.68
C THR A 165 -22.09 0.81 5.13
N ASP A 166 -21.16 0.76 4.19
CA ASP A 166 -20.72 -0.45 3.50
C ASP A 166 -19.19 -0.48 3.33
N GLN A 167 -18.67 -1.66 3.02
CA GLN A 167 -17.26 -1.88 2.75
C GLN A 167 -17.10 -2.94 1.65
N LEU A 168 -16.17 -2.71 0.72
CA LEU A 168 -15.79 -3.70 -0.28
C LEU A 168 -14.59 -4.51 0.23
N VAL A 169 -14.81 -5.77 0.59
CA VAL A 169 -13.80 -6.66 1.19
C VAL A 169 -13.31 -7.67 0.16
N TYR A 170 -12.00 -7.84 0.05
CA TYR A 170 -11.40 -8.85 -0.82
C TYR A 170 -11.51 -10.23 -0.21
N LEU A 171 -11.82 -11.24 -1.02
CA LEU A 171 -11.96 -12.64 -0.58
C LEU A 171 -10.89 -13.57 -1.19
N GLY A 172 -9.97 -13.05 -2.00
CA GLY A 172 -9.06 -13.88 -2.80
C GLY A 172 -9.57 -14.14 -4.21
N ASN A 173 -8.73 -14.72 -5.07
CA ASN A 173 -9.09 -15.14 -6.44
C ASN A 173 -9.77 -14.05 -7.30
N ASN A 174 -9.34 -12.80 -7.12
CA ASN A 174 -9.91 -11.62 -7.78
C ASN A 174 -11.42 -11.47 -7.52
N THR A 175 -11.85 -11.77 -6.29
CA THR A 175 -13.24 -11.63 -5.83
C THR A 175 -13.32 -10.68 -4.66
N TRP A 176 -14.30 -9.77 -4.72
CA TRP A 176 -14.66 -8.85 -3.66
C TRP A 176 -16.13 -9.01 -3.31
N GLN A 177 -16.46 -8.79 -2.04
CA GLN A 177 -17.82 -8.75 -1.55
C GLN A 177 -18.10 -7.39 -0.90
N ARG A 178 -19.23 -6.79 -1.24
CA ARG A 178 -19.74 -5.65 -0.51
C ARG A 178 -20.48 -6.13 0.73
N ILE A 179 -19.98 -5.75 1.89
CA ILE A 179 -20.58 -6.04 3.19
C ILE A 179 -21.13 -4.77 3.83
N GLN A 180 -22.12 -4.91 4.70
CA GLN A 180 -22.59 -3.81 5.55
C GLN A 180 -21.60 -3.58 6.68
N VAL A 181 -21.36 -2.31 7.03
CA VAL A 181 -20.54 -1.94 8.18
C VAL A 181 -21.44 -1.91 9.42
N PRO A 182 -21.10 -2.65 10.50
CA PRO A 182 -21.84 -2.62 11.74
C PRO A 182 -21.93 -1.19 12.31
N ALA A 183 -23.06 -0.82 12.91
CA ALA A 183 -23.34 0.54 13.37
C ALA A 183 -22.24 1.10 14.31
N GLU A 184 -21.67 0.23 15.15
CA GLU A 184 -20.57 0.53 16.07
C GLU A 184 -19.26 0.94 15.37
N ARG A 185 -19.08 0.54 14.09
CA ARG A 185 -17.93 0.88 13.25
C ARG A 185 -18.20 2.00 12.25
N GLN A 186 -19.39 2.60 12.28
CA GLN A 186 -19.72 3.72 11.41
C GLN A 186 -19.29 5.04 12.06
N ARG A 187 -19.88 5.36 13.21
CA ARG A 187 -19.72 6.69 13.83
C ARG A 187 -18.26 7.05 14.09
N GLY A 188 -17.82 8.22 13.63
CA GLY A 188 -16.45 8.69 13.81
C GLY A 188 -15.37 7.92 13.03
N HIS A 189 -15.72 6.94 12.21
CA HIS A 189 -14.76 6.15 11.44
C HIS A 189 -14.66 6.63 10.01
N TRP A 190 -13.48 6.47 9.43
CA TRP A 190 -13.22 6.65 8.02
C TRP A 190 -12.93 5.30 7.38
N ARG A 191 -13.60 5.02 6.25
CA ARG A 191 -13.20 3.95 5.34
C ARG A 191 -12.18 4.50 4.37
N GLN A 192 -11.02 3.86 4.26
CA GLN A 192 -10.12 4.00 3.12
C GLN A 192 -10.41 2.85 2.15
N THR A 193 -10.73 3.16 0.90
CA THR A 193 -10.71 2.17 -0.20
C THR A 193 -9.52 2.47 -1.11
N VAL A 194 -8.66 1.49 -1.29
CA VAL A 194 -7.49 1.55 -2.16
C VAL A 194 -7.83 0.93 -3.51
N TYR A 195 -7.46 1.64 -4.58
CA TYR A 195 -7.62 1.19 -5.96
C TYR A 195 -6.27 1.04 -6.65
N GLN A 196 -6.23 0.14 -7.63
CA GLN A 196 -5.07 -0.23 -8.43
C GLN A 196 -4.69 0.90 -9.41
N VAL A 197 -3.63 0.67 -10.20
CA VAL A 197 -3.16 1.56 -11.27
C VAL A 197 -4.24 1.89 -12.31
N ASP A 198 -5.22 1.00 -12.51
CA ASP A 198 -6.36 1.11 -13.44
C ASP A 198 -7.70 1.42 -12.77
N ASP A 199 -7.67 1.82 -11.49
CA ASP A 199 -8.85 2.10 -10.66
C ASP A 199 -9.76 0.89 -10.39
N SER A 200 -9.33 -0.33 -10.70
CA SER A 200 -9.99 -1.53 -10.17
C SER A 200 -9.78 -1.63 -8.64
N PRO A 201 -10.76 -2.16 -7.87
CA PRO A 201 -10.67 -2.20 -6.42
C PRO A 201 -9.53 -3.10 -5.96
N ARG A 202 -8.83 -2.68 -4.90
CA ARG A 202 -7.73 -3.46 -4.31
C ARG A 202 -8.12 -4.02 -2.96
N TYR A 203 -8.25 -3.17 -1.96
CA TYR A 203 -8.67 -3.50 -0.60
C TYR A 203 -9.27 -2.28 0.07
N SER A 204 -9.91 -2.47 1.22
CA SER A 204 -10.38 -1.36 2.05
C SER A 204 -10.17 -1.64 3.53
N GLY A 205 -10.04 -0.58 4.32
CA GLY A 205 -9.92 -0.62 5.78
C GLY A 205 -10.79 0.45 6.42
N ILE A 206 -11.17 0.25 7.68
CA ILE A 206 -12.01 1.18 8.46
C ILE A 206 -11.37 1.40 9.83
N ALA A 207 -11.09 2.66 10.15
CA ALA A 207 -10.58 3.07 11.45
C ALA A 207 -10.96 4.52 11.77
N GLN A 208 -10.76 4.92 13.02
CA GLN A 208 -10.79 6.32 13.44
C GLN A 208 -9.39 6.91 13.34
N TRP A 209 -9.29 8.22 13.06
CA TRP A 209 -8.04 8.93 13.26
C TRP A 209 -7.82 9.16 14.76
N GLN A 210 -6.59 8.92 15.21
CA GLN A 210 -6.12 9.27 16.53
C GLN A 210 -5.28 10.53 16.44
N HIS A 211 -5.66 11.54 17.23
CA HIS A 211 -4.93 12.81 17.34
C HIS A 211 -4.45 13.03 18.77
N LEU A 212 -3.14 13.18 18.92
CA LEU A 212 -2.45 13.66 20.12
C LEU A 212 -1.66 14.92 19.74
N GLY A 213 -0.96 15.55 20.70
CA GLY A 213 -0.33 16.86 20.51
C GLY A 213 0.42 17.05 19.17
N ASN A 214 1.38 16.16 18.87
CA ASN A 214 2.19 16.19 17.65
C ASN A 214 2.03 14.91 16.79
N TYR A 215 1.00 14.11 17.05
CA TYR A 215 0.81 12.79 16.45
C TYR A 215 -0.61 12.65 15.91
N SER A 216 -0.72 12.38 14.61
CA SER A 216 -1.99 12.13 13.93
C SER A 216 -1.86 10.85 13.11
N SER A 217 -2.63 9.81 13.44
CA SER A 217 -2.50 8.52 12.77
C SER A 217 -3.84 7.81 12.60
N TRP A 218 -3.98 7.11 11.47
CA TRP A 218 -5.09 6.22 11.16
C TRP A 218 -4.55 4.82 11.02
N ASN A 219 -5.11 3.86 11.77
CA ASN A 219 -4.63 2.49 11.82
C ASN A 219 -5.80 1.52 11.71
N ASP A 220 -5.92 0.84 10.57
CA ASP A 220 -6.98 -0.16 10.36
C ASP A 220 -6.67 -1.53 10.96
N GLU A 221 -7.67 -2.39 10.87
CA GLU A 221 -7.59 -3.78 11.25
C GLU A 221 -7.17 -4.65 10.07
N ASN A 222 -6.83 -5.92 10.35
CA ASN A 222 -6.44 -6.85 9.31
C ASN A 222 -7.56 -7.08 8.30
N GLY A 223 -7.31 -6.69 7.05
CA GLY A 223 -8.11 -7.04 5.88
C GLY A 223 -7.36 -7.95 4.93
N TRP A 224 -8.09 -8.67 4.09
CA TRP A 224 -7.47 -9.43 3.00
C TRP A 224 -7.20 -8.48 1.83
N ARG A 225 -6.08 -8.71 1.11
CA ARG A 225 -5.72 -7.90 -0.05
C ARG A 225 -5.04 -8.73 -1.16
N PRO A 226 -5.23 -8.34 -2.43
CA PRO A 226 -4.52 -8.94 -3.56
C PRO A 226 -3.00 -8.79 -3.42
N LEU A 227 -2.26 -9.70 -4.04
CA LEU A 227 -0.81 -9.63 -4.07
C LEU A 227 -0.35 -8.42 -4.91
N PRO A 228 0.61 -7.60 -4.42
CA PRO A 228 1.22 -6.58 -5.24
C PRO A 228 2.08 -7.21 -6.36
N ARG A 229 2.22 -6.52 -7.49
CA ARG A 229 3.08 -6.91 -8.62
C ARG A 229 4.47 -7.44 -8.23
N ARG A 230 5.10 -6.86 -7.19
CA ARG A 230 6.44 -7.26 -6.69
C ARG A 230 6.52 -8.70 -6.17
N GLU A 231 5.38 -9.33 -5.88
CA GLU A 231 5.33 -10.69 -5.34
C GLU A 231 5.26 -11.77 -6.41
N TYR A 232 4.59 -11.50 -7.54
CA TYR A 232 4.42 -12.49 -8.60
C TYR A 232 5.73 -12.96 -9.25
N SER A 233 6.82 -12.19 -9.12
CA SER A 233 8.13 -12.54 -9.66
C SER A 233 9.06 -13.25 -8.69
N VAL A 234 8.70 -13.35 -7.41
CA VAL A 234 9.55 -13.96 -6.38
C VAL A 234 8.94 -15.20 -5.73
N ARG A 235 7.61 -15.22 -5.57
CA ARG A 235 6.92 -16.32 -4.89
C ARG A 235 5.58 -16.61 -5.55
N SER A 236 5.17 -17.87 -5.47
CA SER A 236 3.90 -18.36 -5.99
C SER A 236 3.21 -19.33 -5.04
N ASP A 237 3.66 -19.39 -3.79
CA ASP A 237 3.25 -20.39 -2.81
C ASP A 237 2.14 -19.90 -1.87
N TYR A 238 1.59 -18.70 -2.09
CA TYR A 238 0.47 -18.15 -1.32
C TYR A 238 -0.41 -17.28 -2.22
N ASP A 239 -1.62 -17.00 -1.75
CA ASP A 239 -2.70 -16.50 -2.60
C ASP A 239 -3.11 -15.07 -2.25
N VAL A 240 -3.06 -14.71 -0.95
CA VAL A 240 -3.48 -13.40 -0.45
C VAL A 240 -2.51 -12.87 0.62
N LEU A 241 -2.54 -11.56 0.83
CA LEU A 241 -2.00 -10.97 2.05
C LEU A 241 -3.15 -10.68 3.02
N ILE A 242 -2.94 -10.97 4.30
CA ILE A 242 -3.83 -10.54 5.39
C ILE A 242 -3.09 -9.47 6.16
N GLY A 243 -3.65 -8.27 6.27
CA GLY A 243 -2.87 -7.24 6.93
C GLY A 243 -3.48 -5.86 7.15
N ASN A 244 -2.64 -5.14 7.90
CA ASN A 244 -2.61 -3.77 8.36
C ASN A 244 -2.29 -2.64 7.38
N ASN A 245 -2.82 -1.44 7.60
CA ASN A 245 -2.26 -0.16 7.19
C ASN A 245 -2.27 0.83 8.36
N ARG A 246 -1.16 1.55 8.53
CA ARG A 246 -1.10 2.72 9.39
C ARG A 246 -0.59 3.91 8.60
N HIS A 247 -1.39 4.97 8.52
CA HIS A 247 -0.98 6.27 7.99
C HIS A 247 -0.65 7.19 9.15
N THR A 248 0.49 7.88 9.11
CA THR A 248 0.88 8.83 10.15
C THR A 248 1.38 10.11 9.51
N ILE A 249 0.79 11.25 9.88
CA ILE A 249 1.23 12.56 9.41
C ILE A 249 2.45 13.01 10.22
N THR A 250 3.49 13.44 9.53
CA THR A 250 4.75 13.93 10.09
C THR A 250 4.93 15.41 9.74
N PRO A 251 5.87 16.14 10.39
CA PRO A 251 6.08 17.55 10.10
C PRO A 251 6.34 17.86 8.62
N THR A 252 7.02 16.96 7.90
CA THR A 252 7.49 17.19 6.52
C THR A 252 6.90 16.19 5.53
N GLY A 253 5.77 15.54 5.85
CA GLY A 253 5.12 14.57 4.98
C GLY A 253 4.35 13.51 5.76
N TRP A 254 4.41 12.24 5.36
CA TRP A 254 3.68 11.17 6.04
C TRP A 254 4.32 9.79 5.83
N THR A 255 3.92 8.82 6.65
CA THR A 255 4.38 7.44 6.54
C THR A 255 3.20 6.49 6.38
N HIS A 256 3.42 5.41 5.63
CA HIS A 256 2.48 4.30 5.48
C HIS A 256 3.14 2.99 5.88
N GLU A 257 2.75 2.47 7.03
CA GLU A 257 3.22 1.19 7.55
C GLU A 257 2.26 0.08 7.18
N GLN A 258 2.79 -1.09 6.87
CA GLN A 258 2.01 -2.27 6.50
C GLN A 258 2.52 -3.49 7.27
N HIS A 259 1.60 -4.22 7.88
CA HIS A 259 1.89 -5.53 8.45
C HIS A 259 1.12 -6.58 7.68
N ASN A 260 1.83 -7.58 7.16
CA ASN A 260 1.30 -8.57 6.24
C ASN A 260 1.57 -9.98 6.74
N LEU A 261 0.55 -10.84 6.71
CA LEU A 261 0.70 -12.28 6.68
C LEU A 261 0.55 -12.77 5.25
N LYS A 262 1.45 -13.66 4.81
CA LYS A 262 1.37 -14.34 3.52
C LYS A 262 0.54 -15.61 3.69
N ALA A 263 -0.64 -15.66 3.09
CA ALA A 263 -1.66 -16.66 3.40
C ALA A 263 -2.09 -17.50 2.20
N LYS A 264 -2.28 -18.80 2.44
CA LYS A 264 -2.81 -19.78 1.49
C LYS A 264 -4.32 -19.93 1.65
N LEU A 265 -5.02 -20.02 0.53
CA LEU A 265 -6.43 -20.31 0.48
C LEU A 265 -6.69 -21.78 0.13
N TYR A 266 -7.74 -22.35 0.71
CA TYR A 266 -8.34 -23.59 0.22
C TYR A 266 -9.32 -23.28 -0.92
N GLU A 267 -10.13 -22.24 -0.73
CA GLU A 267 -11.04 -21.68 -1.72
C GLU A 267 -11.24 -20.18 -1.44
N THR A 268 -11.92 -19.47 -2.33
CA THR A 268 -12.22 -18.04 -2.13
C THR A 268 -12.88 -17.81 -0.77
N GLY A 269 -12.32 -16.90 0.02
CA GLY A 269 -12.79 -16.55 1.35
C GLY A 269 -12.43 -17.55 2.46
N LYS A 270 -11.66 -18.61 2.18
CA LYS A 270 -11.30 -19.62 3.18
C LYS A 270 -9.83 -20.00 3.17
N LEU A 271 -9.19 -19.89 4.32
CA LEU A 271 -7.80 -20.28 4.53
C LEU A 271 -7.60 -21.79 4.39
N ALA A 272 -6.41 -22.20 3.96
CA ALA A 272 -6.02 -23.60 3.94
C ALA A 272 -6.06 -24.21 5.34
N ALA A 273 -6.54 -25.45 5.48
CA ALA A 273 -6.66 -26.11 6.78
C ALA A 273 -5.29 -26.42 7.42
N SER A 274 -4.27 -26.70 6.60
CA SER A 274 -2.91 -26.97 7.06
C SER A 274 -1.95 -25.90 6.54
N GLN A 275 -1.15 -25.33 7.44
CA GLN A 275 -0.18 -24.27 7.15
C GLN A 275 -0.78 -23.07 6.37
N PRO A 276 -1.88 -22.46 6.86
CA PRO A 276 -2.51 -21.32 6.17
C PRO A 276 -1.61 -20.11 6.07
N ILE A 277 -0.69 -19.92 7.02
CA ILE A 277 0.20 -18.76 7.09
C ILE A 277 1.64 -19.22 6.86
N LEU A 278 2.33 -18.60 5.91
CA LEU A 278 3.70 -18.98 5.54
C LEU A 278 4.74 -18.06 6.16
N GLY A 279 4.46 -16.77 6.20
CA GLY A 279 5.40 -15.78 6.68
C GLY A 279 4.71 -14.47 7.06
N ARG A 280 5.46 -13.62 7.75
CA ARG A 280 5.10 -12.25 8.10
C ARG A 280 6.04 -11.27 7.42
N GLU A 281 5.49 -10.20 6.88
CA GLU A 281 6.21 -9.11 6.24
C GLU A 281 5.84 -7.78 6.90
N SER A 282 6.85 -6.94 7.11
CA SER A 282 6.71 -5.55 7.49
C SER A 282 7.05 -4.67 6.29
N GLY A 283 6.16 -3.74 5.97
CA GLY A 283 6.32 -2.72 4.95
C GLY A 283 6.36 -1.32 5.56
N PHE A 284 7.20 -0.45 5.04
CA PHE A 284 7.30 0.93 5.48
C PHE A 284 7.54 1.83 4.28
N ASN A 285 6.55 2.67 3.99
CA ASN A 285 6.65 3.67 2.94
C ASN A 285 6.81 5.06 3.56
N ARG A 286 7.73 5.86 3.03
CA ARG A 286 7.91 7.27 3.46
C ARG A 286 7.58 8.19 2.32
N TYR A 287 6.76 9.19 2.62
CA TYR A 287 6.43 10.30 1.75
C TYR A 287 7.07 11.55 2.36
N GLU A 288 8.23 11.93 1.83
CA GLU A 288 8.99 13.09 2.30
C GLU A 288 8.80 14.25 1.33
N ARG A 289 8.30 15.38 1.81
CA ARG A 289 7.99 16.52 0.93
C ARG A 289 9.26 17.06 0.28
N ILE A 290 9.13 17.42 -0.99
CA ILE A 290 10.20 18.02 -1.77
C ILE A 290 9.79 19.36 -2.37
N THR A 291 10.78 20.16 -2.74
CA THR A 291 10.59 21.43 -3.47
C THR A 291 11.56 21.50 -4.65
N GLY A 292 11.30 22.43 -5.57
CA GLY A 292 12.18 22.67 -6.72
C GLY A 292 12.18 21.56 -7.78
N TYR A 293 11.21 20.64 -7.73
CA TYR A 293 11.01 19.60 -8.74
C TYR A 293 9.94 20.05 -9.75
N ASP A 294 10.13 19.76 -11.04
CA ASP A 294 9.16 20.10 -12.08
C ASP A 294 8.07 19.03 -12.18
N TRP A 295 6.85 19.40 -11.81
CA TRP A 295 5.66 18.54 -11.83
C TRP A 295 4.75 18.77 -13.03
N SER A 296 5.12 19.68 -13.95
CA SER A 296 4.27 20.08 -15.09
C SER A 296 3.80 18.89 -15.94
N ALA A 297 4.63 17.88 -16.13
CA ALA A 297 4.25 16.67 -16.84
C ALA A 297 3.14 15.87 -16.13
N GLY A 298 3.19 15.80 -14.79
CA GLY A 298 2.15 15.18 -13.98
C GLY A 298 0.84 15.96 -14.05
N ASP A 299 0.93 17.29 -13.97
CA ASP A 299 -0.22 18.19 -14.05
C ASP A 299 -0.90 18.07 -15.42
N HIS A 300 -0.11 18.13 -16.50
CA HIS A 300 -0.60 17.90 -17.85
C HIS A 300 -1.25 16.53 -18.02
N TYR A 301 -0.62 15.45 -17.52
CA TYR A 301 -1.22 14.11 -17.58
C TYR A 301 -2.56 14.05 -16.84
N GLN A 302 -2.66 14.65 -15.65
CA GLN A 302 -3.89 14.67 -14.88
C GLN A 302 -5.01 15.34 -15.70
N GLU A 303 -4.72 16.52 -16.25
CA GLU A 303 -5.71 17.33 -16.97
C GLU A 303 -6.15 16.64 -18.28
N SER A 304 -5.17 16.18 -19.08
CA SER A 304 -5.41 15.62 -20.41
C SER A 304 -6.09 14.25 -20.37
N THR A 305 -5.90 13.47 -19.29
CA THR A 305 -6.51 12.14 -19.13
C THR A 305 -7.75 12.15 -18.24
N LYS A 306 -8.09 13.30 -17.62
CA LYS A 306 -9.21 13.43 -16.69
C LYS A 306 -10.53 12.85 -17.21
N PRO A 307 -10.97 13.12 -18.46
CA PRO A 307 -12.25 12.59 -18.95
C PRO A 307 -12.32 11.06 -18.96
N VAL A 308 -11.20 10.39 -19.30
CA VAL A 308 -11.11 8.93 -19.29
C VAL A 308 -11.17 8.40 -17.87
N TRP A 309 -10.37 8.95 -16.96
CA TRP A 309 -10.36 8.50 -15.57
C TRP A 309 -11.69 8.77 -14.86
N ASP A 310 -12.36 9.90 -15.11
CA ASP A 310 -13.70 10.16 -14.59
C ASP A 310 -14.71 9.09 -15.03
N ALA A 311 -14.68 8.68 -16.31
CA ALA A 311 -15.51 7.59 -16.83
C ALA A 311 -15.16 6.24 -16.17
N VAL A 312 -13.87 5.94 -16.00
CA VAL A 312 -13.39 4.72 -15.31
C VAL A 312 -13.90 4.67 -13.87
N ARG A 313 -13.77 5.77 -13.12
CA ARG A 313 -14.28 5.86 -11.75
C ARG A 313 -15.78 5.62 -11.71
N SER A 314 -16.52 6.22 -12.64
CA SER A 314 -17.98 6.10 -12.73
C SER A 314 -18.39 4.65 -12.96
N LYS A 315 -17.78 3.96 -13.93
CA LYS A 315 -18.08 2.56 -14.25
C LYS A 315 -17.74 1.61 -13.10
N TRP A 316 -16.57 1.76 -12.46
CA TRP A 316 -16.25 0.95 -11.28
C TRP A 316 -17.22 1.20 -10.13
N GLN A 317 -17.61 2.46 -9.89
CA GLN A 317 -18.56 2.81 -8.86
C GLN A 317 -19.95 2.20 -9.13
N GLU A 318 -20.40 2.18 -10.38
CA GLU A 318 -21.63 1.51 -10.79
C GLU A 318 -21.58 0.01 -10.50
N LEU A 319 -20.51 -0.68 -10.92
CA LEU A 319 -20.35 -2.13 -10.69
C LEU A 319 -20.34 -2.46 -9.20
N ILE A 320 -19.59 -1.70 -8.39
CA ILE A 320 -19.52 -1.88 -6.93
C ILE A 320 -20.88 -1.62 -6.27
N ASN A 321 -21.66 -0.66 -6.79
CA ASN A 321 -22.95 -0.32 -6.21
C ASN A 321 -24.07 -1.31 -6.56
N THR A 322 -23.99 -1.94 -7.73
CA THR A 322 -25.04 -2.80 -8.28
C THR A 322 -24.81 -4.28 -8.02
N THR A 323 -23.59 -4.69 -7.66
CA THR A 323 -23.23 -6.08 -7.39
C THR A 323 -22.92 -6.31 -5.91
N GLU A 324 -23.36 -7.45 -5.36
CA GLU A 324 -22.93 -7.89 -4.03
C GLU A 324 -21.54 -8.53 -4.07
N ILE A 325 -21.30 -9.33 -5.11
CA ILE A 325 -20.01 -9.96 -5.40
C ILE A 325 -19.49 -9.41 -6.72
N LEU A 326 -18.31 -8.81 -6.67
CA LEU A 326 -17.55 -8.39 -7.84
C LEU A 326 -16.41 -9.37 -8.06
N GLN A 327 -16.38 -10.03 -9.21
CA GLN A 327 -15.27 -10.91 -9.59
C GLN A 327 -14.66 -10.43 -10.91
N LEU A 328 -13.33 -10.38 -10.95
CA LEU A 328 -12.58 -10.14 -12.19
C LEU A 328 -12.10 -11.48 -12.74
N ARG A 329 -12.01 -11.59 -14.07
CA ARG A 329 -11.52 -12.80 -14.75
C ARG A 329 -10.03 -13.07 -14.52
N GLY A 330 -9.28 -12.07 -14.05
CA GLY A 330 -7.85 -12.10 -13.86
C GLY A 330 -7.36 -11.01 -12.92
N SER A 331 -6.10 -11.09 -12.50
CA SER A 331 -5.46 -10.07 -11.67
C SER A 331 -5.00 -8.92 -12.58
N PRO A 332 -5.42 -7.67 -12.30
CA PRO A 332 -4.98 -6.51 -13.07
C PRO A 332 -3.46 -6.40 -13.20
N ASP A 333 -2.74 -6.58 -12.08
CA ASP A 333 -1.28 -6.47 -12.02
C ASP A 333 -0.56 -7.63 -12.73
N LYS A 334 -1.07 -8.86 -12.61
CA LYS A 334 -0.44 -10.08 -13.15
C LYS A 334 -0.75 -10.28 -14.62
N ASP A 335 -2.01 -10.09 -15.00
CA ASP A 335 -2.54 -10.38 -16.33
C ASP A 335 -2.56 -9.13 -17.22
N ASN A 336 -2.01 -8.02 -16.72
CA ASN A 336 -1.89 -6.72 -17.38
C ASN A 336 -3.22 -6.16 -17.89
N LEU A 337 -4.30 -6.37 -17.12
CA LEU A 337 -5.63 -5.87 -17.51
C LEU A 337 -5.63 -4.35 -17.64
N PHE A 338 -4.77 -3.62 -16.92
CA PHE A 338 -4.63 -2.17 -16.98
C PHE A 338 -4.16 -1.63 -18.35
N ILE A 339 -3.50 -2.42 -19.21
CA ILE A 339 -2.86 -1.89 -20.43
C ILE A 339 -3.85 -1.17 -21.37
N PRO A 340 -5.02 -1.73 -21.72
CA PRO A 340 -5.96 -1.08 -22.63
C PRO A 340 -6.44 0.27 -22.11
N ILE A 341 -6.71 0.43 -20.81
CA ILE A 341 -7.17 1.72 -20.28
C ILE A 341 -6.08 2.78 -20.33
N TYR A 342 -4.82 2.41 -20.08
CA TYR A 342 -3.69 3.34 -20.23
C TYR A 342 -3.46 3.75 -21.67
N ARG A 343 -3.59 2.81 -22.61
CA ARG A 343 -3.51 3.12 -24.04
C ARG A 343 -4.60 4.09 -24.43
N TYR A 344 -5.85 3.83 -24.03
CA TYR A 344 -6.96 4.70 -24.34
C TYR A 344 -6.83 6.09 -23.69
N ALA A 345 -6.39 6.16 -22.43
CA ALA A 345 -6.09 7.43 -21.77
C ALA A 345 -5.05 8.26 -22.55
N ARG A 346 -4.01 7.61 -23.10
CA ARG A 346 -3.03 8.27 -23.97
C ARG A 346 -3.65 8.73 -25.29
N GLU A 347 -4.43 7.87 -25.95
CA GLU A 347 -5.11 8.21 -27.20
C GLU A 347 -6.00 9.45 -27.05
N VAL A 348 -6.75 9.54 -25.94
CA VAL A 348 -7.58 10.72 -25.64
C VAL A 348 -6.73 11.95 -25.34
N ALA A 349 -5.64 11.80 -24.58
CA ALA A 349 -4.73 12.90 -24.26
C ALA A 349 -3.99 13.47 -25.48
N GLU A 350 -3.70 12.64 -26.47
CA GLU A 350 -2.99 13.01 -27.71
C GLU A 350 -3.94 13.39 -28.86
N ALA A 351 -5.26 13.32 -28.65
CA ALA A 351 -6.24 13.63 -29.68
C ALA A 351 -6.19 15.11 -30.08
N THR A 352 -6.18 15.38 -31.38
CA THR A 352 -6.16 16.75 -31.93
C THR A 352 -7.51 17.46 -31.82
N LEU A 353 -8.59 16.71 -31.65
CA LEU A 353 -9.95 17.19 -31.43
C LEU A 353 -10.52 16.56 -30.15
N PRO A 354 -11.32 17.29 -29.36
CA PRO A 354 -11.99 16.72 -28.20
C PRO A 354 -12.88 15.54 -28.59
N ILE A 355 -12.68 14.39 -27.93
CA ILE A 355 -13.55 13.22 -28.08
C ILE A 355 -14.80 13.43 -27.21
N PRO A 356 -16.02 13.23 -27.75
CA PRO A 356 -17.25 13.37 -26.97
C PRO A 356 -17.25 12.48 -25.72
N ALA A 357 -17.71 13.03 -24.59
CA ALA A 357 -17.72 12.31 -23.31
C ALA A 357 -18.49 10.98 -23.36
N GLU A 358 -19.51 10.88 -24.20
CA GLU A 358 -20.28 9.65 -24.39
C GLU A 358 -19.48 8.55 -25.10
N GLU A 359 -18.67 8.93 -26.09
CA GLU A 359 -17.77 7.98 -26.77
C GLU A 359 -16.68 7.49 -25.82
N ILE A 360 -16.15 8.38 -24.97
CA ILE A 360 -15.22 8.01 -23.89
C ILE A 360 -15.85 7.00 -22.94
N ARG A 361 -17.08 7.27 -22.50
CA ARG A 361 -17.81 6.37 -21.59
C ARG A 361 -18.01 4.99 -22.21
N GLN A 362 -18.51 4.92 -23.44
CA GLN A 362 -18.73 3.66 -24.15
C GLN A 362 -17.44 2.87 -24.28
N LYS A 363 -16.33 3.53 -24.64
CA LYS A 363 -15.05 2.84 -24.79
C LYS A 363 -14.50 2.33 -23.46
N VAL A 364 -14.64 3.11 -22.41
CA VAL A 364 -14.27 2.70 -21.05
C VAL A 364 -15.10 1.51 -20.59
N ASP A 365 -16.41 1.52 -20.84
CA ASP A 365 -17.31 0.43 -20.50
C ASP A 365 -16.90 -0.86 -21.21
N GLU A 366 -16.61 -0.81 -22.51
CA GLU A 366 -16.07 -1.96 -23.27
C GLU A 366 -14.79 -2.52 -22.64
N ILE A 367 -13.86 -1.63 -22.25
CA ILE A 367 -12.59 -2.04 -21.65
C ILE A 367 -12.82 -2.70 -20.29
N ILE A 368 -13.62 -2.09 -19.41
CA ILE A 368 -13.86 -2.62 -18.06
C ILE A 368 -14.72 -3.88 -18.08
N ASP A 369 -15.74 -3.94 -18.95
CA ASP A 369 -16.55 -5.15 -19.12
C ASP A 369 -15.69 -6.33 -19.59
N SER A 370 -14.62 -6.07 -20.35
CA SER A 370 -13.64 -7.09 -20.70
C SER A 370 -12.85 -7.64 -19.50
N TYR A 371 -12.89 -7.01 -18.33
CA TYR A 371 -12.25 -7.52 -17.10
C TYR A 371 -13.13 -8.51 -16.36
N LEU A 372 -14.44 -8.50 -16.65
CA LEU A 372 -15.41 -9.34 -15.97
C LEU A 372 -15.39 -10.77 -16.57
N PRO A 373 -15.72 -11.80 -15.78
CA PRO A 373 -15.96 -13.12 -16.33
C PRO A 373 -17.11 -13.08 -17.35
N PRO A 374 -17.14 -13.97 -18.34
CA PRO A 374 -18.27 -14.07 -19.25
C PRO A 374 -19.55 -14.29 -18.44
N ALA A 375 -20.64 -13.64 -18.86
CA ALA A 375 -21.94 -13.82 -18.22
C ALA A 375 -22.27 -15.31 -18.12
N ALA A 376 -22.60 -15.78 -16.91
CA ALA A 376 -22.99 -17.17 -16.72
C ALA A 376 -24.16 -17.48 -17.68
N PRO A 377 -24.14 -18.63 -18.39
CA PRO A 377 -25.26 -19.02 -19.21
C PRO A 377 -26.51 -19.04 -18.33
N THR A 378 -27.53 -18.26 -18.71
CA THR A 378 -28.80 -18.19 -17.99
C THR A 378 -29.40 -19.59 -17.97
N THR A 379 -29.20 -20.31 -16.87
CA THR A 379 -29.89 -21.57 -16.64
C THR A 379 -31.33 -21.17 -16.32
N PRO A 380 -32.34 -21.61 -17.10
CA PRO A 380 -33.73 -21.29 -16.81
C PRO A 380 -34.02 -21.69 -15.37
N ARG A 381 -34.50 -20.73 -14.58
CA ARG A 381 -34.87 -20.93 -13.18
C ARG A 381 -35.95 -22.01 -13.15
N SER A 382 -35.57 -23.24 -12.82
CA SER A 382 -36.50 -24.32 -12.52
C SER A 382 -37.41 -23.84 -11.41
N SER A 383 -38.72 -23.90 -11.66
CA SER A 383 -39.76 -23.54 -10.71
C SER A 383 -39.63 -24.35 -9.42
N LYS A 384 -39.68 -23.62 -8.31
CA LYS A 384 -39.81 -24.05 -6.91
C LYS A 384 -40.16 -25.52 -6.66
N LYS A 385 -39.38 -26.18 -5.80
CA LYS A 385 -39.94 -27.05 -4.77
C LYS A 385 -39.41 -26.63 -3.40
N ASP A 386 -40.34 -26.24 -2.55
CA ASP A 386 -40.16 -25.98 -1.13
C ASP A 386 -39.56 -27.20 -0.43
N ILE A 387 -38.46 -27.02 0.29
CA ILE A 387 -38.10 -27.87 1.43
C ILE A 387 -37.59 -26.95 2.54
N THR A 388 -38.47 -26.71 3.50
CA THR A 388 -38.14 -26.18 4.83
C THR A 388 -37.32 -27.21 5.61
N LYS A 389 -36.17 -26.80 6.13
CA LYS A 389 -35.69 -27.28 7.44
C LYS A 389 -34.63 -26.34 8.03
N ALA A 390 -34.88 -25.99 9.28
CA ALA A 390 -34.12 -25.08 10.12
C ALA A 390 -32.72 -25.64 10.46
N ALA A 391 -31.75 -24.74 10.58
CA ALA A 391 -30.49 -24.98 11.28
C ALA A 391 -30.10 -23.74 12.11
N ASP A 392 -29.67 -24.06 13.32
CA ASP A 392 -29.40 -23.29 14.53
C ASP A 392 -28.12 -22.43 14.42
N PRO A 393 -28.07 -21.17 14.92
CA PRO A 393 -26.87 -20.33 14.83
C PRO A 393 -26.10 -20.31 16.16
N THR A 394 -25.11 -21.20 16.31
CA THR A 394 -24.01 -20.99 17.25
C THR A 394 -22.69 -21.50 16.67
N SER A 395 -21.86 -20.58 16.17
CA SER A 395 -20.40 -20.72 16.29
C SER A 395 -19.72 -19.36 16.18
N THR A 396 -19.26 -18.88 17.33
CA THR A 396 -18.41 -17.73 17.54
C THR A 396 -17.03 -17.97 16.91
N LEU A 397 -16.52 -17.01 16.14
CA LEU A 397 -15.20 -17.03 15.51
C LEU A 397 -14.14 -16.38 16.42
N TYR A 398 -12.95 -16.98 16.43
CA TYR A 398 -11.67 -16.39 16.84
C TYR A 398 -10.87 -16.04 15.58
#